data_AF-A0AAU6ZCT5-F1
#
_entry.id   AF-A0AAU6ZCT5-F1
#
_cell.length_a   1.000
_cell.length_b   1.000
_cell.length_c   1.000
_cell.angle_alpha   90.00
_cell.angle_beta   90.00
_cell.angle_gamma   90.00
#
_symmetry.space_group_name_H-M   'P 1'
#
loop_
_entity.id
_entity.type
_entity.pdbx_description
1 polymer ?
#
loop_
_entity_poly.entity_id
_entity_poly.type
_entity_poly.pdbx_seq_one_letter_code
_entity_poly.pdbx_strand_id
1 'polypeptide(L)' 'MNAVVAGFRGFARYLTGVMGADAYAKYLEHHGSTGHDAPPMTERDFWRDRMDRQDSNPQGRCC' A
#
# COMPACT_ATOMS: atom_id res chain seq x y z
N MET A 1 27.48 17.36 4.44
CA MET A 1 26.05 17.54 4.77
C MET A 1 25.21 16.63 3.87
N ASN A 2 25.04 15.34 4.17
CA ASN A 2 24.23 14.44 3.31
C ASN A 2 23.68 13.22 4.08
N ALA A 3 24.34 12.80 5.17
CA ALA A 3 23.89 11.68 5.99
C ALA A 3 22.53 11.91 6.66
N VAL A 4 22.24 13.15 7.09
CA VAL A 4 20.96 13.51 7.71
C VAL A 4 19.80 13.42 6.71
N VAL A 5 20.01 13.87 5.47
CA VAL A 5 19.00 13.79 4.39
C VAL A 5 18.77 12.34 3.95
N ALA A 6 19.84 11.53 3.88
CA ALA A 6 19.75 10.10 3.59
C ALA A 6 19.01 9.34 4.70
N GLY A 7 19.29 9.65 5.97
CA GLY A 7 18.61 9.08 7.13
C GLY A 7 17.12 9.43 7.17
N PHE A 8 16.76 10.69 6.89
CA PHE A 8 15.36 11.11 6.82
C PHE A 8 14.59 10.41 5.69
N ARG A 9 15.20 10.22 4.51
CA ARG A 9 14.58 9.47 3.40
C ARG A 9 14.35 8.00 3.76
N GLY A 10 15.31 7.37 4.45
CA GLY A 10 15.17 6.00 4.94
C GLY A 10 14.06 5.86 5.98
N PHE A 11 14.00 6.80 6.93
CA PHE A 11 12.95 6.81 7.95
C PHE A 11 11.57 7.11 7.37
N ALA A 12 11.47 8.04 6.40
CA ALA A 12 10.22 8.29 5.68
C ALA A 12 9.77 7.04 4.90
N ARG A 13 10.66 6.37 4.16
CA ARG A 13 10.36 5.09 3.48
C ARG A 13 9.90 4.01 4.46
N TYR A 14 10.56 3.91 5.61
CA TYR A 14 10.17 2.99 6.67
C TYR A 14 8.79 3.31 7.24
N LEU A 15 8.52 4.58 7.57
CA LEU A 15 7.21 5.02 8.03
C LEU A 15 6.11 4.86 6.99
N THR A 16 6.39 5.11 5.70
CA THR A 16 5.47 4.84 4.59
C THR A 16 5.18 3.34 4.47
N GLY A 17 6.18 2.48 4.69
CA GLY A 17 6.01 1.03 4.74
C GLY A 17 5.22 0.54 5.95
N VAL A 18 5.43 1.15 7.12
CA VAL A 18 4.74 0.79 8.38
C VAL A 18 3.31 1.32 8.44
N MET A 19 3.04 2.53 7.95
CA MET A 19 1.69 3.10 7.84
C MET A 19 0.85 2.50 6.70
N GLY A 20 1.43 1.61 5.89
CA GLY A 20 0.74 0.99 4.76
C GLY A 20 0.48 1.94 3.58
N ALA A 21 1.11 3.12 3.57
CA ALA A 21 1.08 4.05 2.44
C ALA A 21 1.85 3.50 1.22
N ASP A 22 2.65 2.44 1.40
CA ASP A 22 3.30 1.71 0.31
C ASP A 22 2.44 0.58 -0.30
N ALA A 23 1.21 0.37 0.19
CA ALA A 23 0.38 -0.74 -0.25
C ALA A 23 -0.02 -0.66 -1.73
N TYR A 24 -0.23 0.56 -2.26
CA TYR A 24 -0.50 0.74 -3.68
C TYR A 24 0.73 0.42 -4.54
N ALA A 25 1.94 0.78 -4.08
CA ALA A 25 3.18 0.42 -4.78
C ALA A 25 3.39 -1.10 -4.82
N LYS A 26 3.13 -1.79 -3.69
CA LYS A 26 3.14 -3.26 -3.62
C LYS A 26 2.09 -3.89 -4.54
N TYR A 27 0.91 -3.29 -4.65
CA TYR A 27 -0.13 -3.73 -5.59
C TYR A 27 0.35 -3.64 -7.04
N LEU A 28 0.98 -2.54 -7.43
CA LEU A 28 1.51 -2.37 -8.79
C LEU A 28 2.64 -3.36 -9.10
N GLU A 29 3.56 -3.58 -8.15
CA GLU A 29 4.61 -4.60 -8.29
C GLU A 29 4.01 -5.99 -8.45
N HIS A 30 3.04 -6.34 -7.61
CA HIS A 30 2.34 -7.61 -7.69
C HIS A 30 1.61 -7.77 -9.03
N HIS A 31 0.86 -6.74 -9.46
CA HIS A 31 0.13 -6.71 -10.71
C HIS A 31 1.05 -6.87 -11.93
N GLY A 32 2.20 -6.19 -11.91
CA GLY A 32 3.23 -6.33 -12.93
C GLY A 32 3.84 -7.74 -12.96
N SER A 33 4.06 -8.34 -11.78
CA SER A 33 4.63 -9.69 -11.66
C SER A 33 3.65 -10.82 -12.04
N THR A 34 2.35 -10.61 -11.85
CA THR A 34 1.32 -11.61 -12.19
C THR A 34 0.94 -11.60 -13.67
N GLY A 35 1.38 -10.60 -14.43
CA GLY A 35 1.15 -10.55 -15.88
C GLY A 35 -0.32 -10.39 -16.25
N HIS A 36 -1.11 -9.73 -15.40
CA HIS A 36 -2.49 -9.41 -15.75
C HIS A 36 -2.53 -8.44 -16.94
N ASP A 37 -3.26 -8.83 -17.99
CA ASP A 37 -3.48 -8.04 -19.21
C ASP A 37 -4.53 -6.93 -18.99
N ALA A 38 -5.15 -6.89 -17.81
CA ALA A 38 -6.05 -5.84 -17.40
C ALA A 38 -5.25 -4.61 -16.93
N PRO A 39 -5.71 -3.38 -17.17
CA PRO A 39 -5.07 -2.19 -16.61
C PRO A 39 -5.15 -2.23 -15.07
N PRO A 40 -4.08 -1.84 -14.35
CA PRO A 40 -4.11 -1.76 -12.90
C PRO A 40 -5.15 -0.75 -12.45
N MET A 41 -5.76 -1.02 -11.29
CA MET A 41 -6.69 -0.10 -10.64
C MET A 41 -6.01 1.22 -10.32
N THR A 42 -6.77 2.32 -10.35
CA THR A 42 -6.27 3.60 -9.87
C THR A 42 -6.02 3.55 -8.36
N GLU A 43 -5.15 4.42 -7.84
CA GLU A 43 -4.86 4.50 -6.41
C GLU A 43 -6.13 4.71 -5.57
N ARG A 44 -7.04 5.57 -6.05
CA ARG A 44 -8.32 5.83 -5.38
C ARG A 44 -9.20 4.58 -5.31
N ASP A 45 -9.29 3.84 -6.42
CA ASP A 45 -10.10 2.63 -6.48
C ASP A 45 -9.52 1.52 -5.60
N PHE A 46 -8.19 1.40 -5.58
CA PHE A 46 -7.48 0.48 -4.68
C PHE A 46 -7.81 0.77 -3.20
N TRP A 47 -7.74 2.04 -2.79
CA TRP A 47 -8.07 2.42 -1.41
C TRP A 47 -9.55 2.21 -1.08
N ARG A 48 -10.45 2.53 -2.01
CA ARG A 48 -11.89 2.28 -1.83
C ARG A 48 -12.16 0.79 -1.63
N ASP A 49 -11.70 -0.04 -2.56
CA ASP A 49 -11.85 -1.49 -2.53
C ASP A 49 -11.23 -2.12 -1.27
N ARG A 50 -10.09 -1.59 -0.80
CA ARG A 50 -9.49 -2.00 0.48
C ARG A 50 -10.36 -1.64 1.69
N MET A 51 -10.94 -0.43 1.71
CA MET A 51 -11.85 0.00 2.78
C MET A 51 -13.14 -0.81 2.74
N ASP A 52 -13.71 -1.04 1.56
CA ASP A 52 -14.92 -1.83 1.37
C ASP A 52 -14.74 -3.27 1.86
N ARG A 53 -13.57 -3.89 1.62
CA ARG A 53 -13.25 -5.21 2.16
C ARG A 53 -13.09 -5.21 3.68
N GLN A 54 -12.54 -4.15 4.27
CA GLN A 54 -12.44 -4.03 5.73
C GLN A 54 -13.81 -3.80 6.38
N ASP A 55 -14.68 -3.03 5.73
CA ASP A 55 -16.05 -2.78 6.20
C ASP A 55 -16.92 -4.04 6.06
N SER A 56 -16.85 -4.72 4.92
CA SER A 56 -17.63 -5.92 4.61
C SER A 56 -17.15 -7.17 5.35
N ASN A 57 -15.89 -7.19 5.79
CA ASN A 57 -15.27 -8.33 6.45
C ASN A 57 -14.54 -7.86 7.71
N PRO A 58 -15.27 -7.46 8.76
CA PRO A 58 -14.68 -7.02 10.02
C PRO A 58 -14.14 -8.24 10.77
N GLN A 59 -13.01 -8.77 10.30
CA GLN A 59 -12.25 -9.83 10.95
C GLN A 59 -11.79 -9.28 12.30
N GLY A 60 -12.53 -9.61 13.37
CA GLY A 60 -12.32 -9.02 14.70
C GLY A 60 -13.59 -8.65 15.45
N ARG A 61 -14.80 -8.90 14.93
CA ARG A 61 -15.99 -8.99 15.79
C ARG A 61 -15.99 -10.35 16.48
N CYS A 62 -15.02 -10.60 17.36
CA CYS A 62 -15.28 -11.53 18.44
C CYS A 62 -16.42 -10.92 19.27
N CYS A 63 -17.49 -11.70 19.35
CA CYS A 63 -18.34 -11.80 20.51
C CYS A 63 -17.66 -11.45 21.84
#